data_AF-A0A9P8ACZ1-F1
#
_entry.id   AF-A0A9P8ACZ1-F1
#
_cell.length_a   1.000
_cell.length_b   1.000
_cell.length_c   1.000
_cell.angle_alpha   90.00
_cell.angle_beta   90.00
_cell.angle_gamma   90.00
#
_symmetry.space_group_name_H-M   'P 1'
#
loop_
_entity.id
_entity.type
_entity.pdbx_description
1 polymer ?
#
loop_
_entity_poly.entity_id
_entity_poly.type
_entity_poly.pdbx_seq_one_letter_code
_entity_poly.pdbx_strand_id
1 'polypeptide(L)'
;MATPRQLVEFLNQYIVGQENAKKVLSVAVFNHYSRVRANLSMVQAREDAYRNEVEQSENGIRTANIRPLRSQSSLLLPNPPSPMIEKSNVLVIGPTGSGKTLLARTLAKVLDVPFSVSDATSFTQAGCQSLSLRVPIDFSKKLCRRRRGR
;
A
#
# COMPACT_ATOMS: atom_id res chain seq x y z
N MET A 1 -9.16 12.17 -5.67
CA MET A 1 -9.02 10.80 -6.18
C MET A 1 -9.92 10.66 -7.39
N ALA A 2 -9.40 10.18 -8.52
CA ALA A 2 -10.19 9.98 -9.74
C ALA A 2 -11.29 8.94 -9.52
N THR A 3 -12.42 9.11 -10.22
CA THR A 3 -13.48 8.09 -10.20
C THR A 3 -13.02 6.85 -10.99
N PRO A 4 -13.53 5.63 -10.68
CA PRO A 4 -13.14 4.42 -11.41
C PRO A 4 -13.37 4.52 -12.92
N ARG A 5 -14.42 5.25 -13.35
CA ARG A 5 -14.72 5.50 -14.76
C ARG A 5 -13.65 6.33 -15.44
N GLN A 6 -13.26 7.42 -14.79
CA GLN A 6 -12.20 8.30 -15.27
C GLN A 6 -10.87 7.56 -15.38
N LEU A 7 -10.57 6.66 -14.43
CA LEU A 7 -9.36 5.84 -14.48
C LEU A 7 -9.36 4.86 -15.67
N VAL A 8 -10.50 4.21 -15.97
CA VAL A 8 -10.64 3.37 -17.16
C VAL A 8 -10.43 4.18 -18.44
N GLU A 9 -10.98 5.39 -18.50
CA GLU A 9 -10.86 6.28 -19.66
C GLU A 9 -9.40 6.68 -19.92
N PHE A 10 -8.64 7.00 -18.87
CA PHE A 10 -7.20 7.22 -19.00
C PHE A 10 -6.45 5.95 -19.44
N LEU A 11 -6.78 4.78 -18.89
CA LEU A 11 -6.15 3.51 -19.30
C LEU A 11 -6.44 3.18 -20.78
N ASN A 12 -7.57 3.61 -21.34
CA ASN A 12 -7.90 3.41 -22.75
C ASN A 12 -6.91 4.11 -23.71
N GLN A 13 -6.29 5.22 -23.30
CA GLN A 13 -5.33 5.95 -24.13
C GLN A 13 -4.01 5.19 -24.34
N TYR A 14 -3.66 4.31 -23.40
CA TYR A 14 -2.40 3.57 -23.42
C TYR A 14 -2.57 2.09 -23.75
N ILE A 15 -3.77 1.54 -23.56
CA ILE A 15 -4.03 0.10 -23.62
C ILE A 15 -5.30 -0.16 -24.43
N VAL A 16 -5.08 -0.69 -25.62
CA VAL A 16 -6.14 -1.09 -26.55
C VAL A 16 -6.73 -2.43 -26.09
N GLY A 17 -8.06 -2.54 -26.06
CA GLY A 17 -8.78 -3.73 -25.61
C GLY A 17 -8.73 -3.95 -24.08
N GLN A 18 -8.96 -5.19 -23.63
CA GLN A 18 -8.83 -5.60 -22.22
C GLN A 18 -9.76 -4.82 -21.26
N GLU A 19 -11.03 -4.64 -21.65
CA GLU A 19 -12.02 -3.83 -20.94
C GLU A 19 -12.25 -4.33 -19.52
N ASN A 20 -12.36 -5.66 -19.36
CA ASN A 20 -12.56 -6.28 -18.05
C ASN A 20 -11.36 -6.05 -17.12
N ALA A 21 -10.14 -6.18 -17.61
CA ALA A 21 -8.94 -5.96 -16.81
C ALA A 21 -8.85 -4.49 -16.33
N LYS A 22 -9.16 -3.54 -17.22
CA LYS A 22 -9.18 -2.10 -16.88
C LYS A 22 -10.23 -1.78 -15.80
N LYS A 23 -11.44 -2.34 -15.92
CA LYS A 23 -12.51 -2.15 -14.93
C LYS A 23 -12.12 -2.73 -13.56
N VAL A 24 -11.66 -3.98 -13.53
CA VAL A 24 -11.27 -4.67 -12.28
C VAL A 24 -10.13 -3.93 -11.59
N LEU A 25 -9.09 -3.52 -12.32
CA LEU A 25 -8.00 -2.75 -11.76
C LEU A 25 -8.46 -1.39 -11.21
N SER A 26 -9.34 -0.70 -11.92
CA SER A 26 -9.82 0.61 -11.50
C SER A 26 -10.61 0.53 -10.20
N VAL A 27 -11.47 -0.48 -10.07
CA VAL A 27 -12.20 -0.74 -8.82
C VAL A 27 -11.26 -1.16 -7.69
N ALA A 28 -10.30 -2.05 -7.97
CA ALA A 28 -9.34 -2.50 -6.97
C ALA A 28 -8.49 -1.35 -6.41
N VAL A 29 -8.01 -0.45 -7.27
CA VAL A 29 -7.28 0.76 -6.87
C VAL A 29 -8.16 1.69 -6.05
N PHE A 30 -9.39 1.95 -6.51
CA PHE A 30 -10.31 2.83 -5.79
C PHE A 30 -10.62 2.29 -4.38
N ASN A 31 -10.85 0.98 -4.28
CA ASN A 31 -11.06 0.31 -3.01
C ASN A 31 -9.80 0.39 -2.14
N HIS A 32 -8.61 0.18 -2.71
CA HIS A 32 -7.35 0.31 -2.00
C HIS A 32 -7.16 1.71 -1.40
N TYR A 33 -7.34 2.76 -2.19
CA TYR A 33 -7.21 4.14 -1.73
C TYR A 33 -8.25 4.52 -0.68
N SER A 34 -9.49 4.05 -0.84
CA SER A 34 -10.56 4.27 0.13
C SER A 34 -10.20 3.69 1.50
N ARG A 35 -9.58 2.50 1.51
CA ARG A 35 -9.07 1.86 2.73
C ARG A 35 -7.91 2.63 3.34
N VAL A 36 -6.93 3.02 2.54
CA VAL A 36 -5.74 3.75 3.02
C VAL A 36 -6.15 5.08 3.68
N ARG A 37 -7.08 5.81 3.07
CA ARG A 37 -7.57 7.09 3.61
C ARG A 37 -8.32 6.91 4.93
N ALA A 38 -9.18 5.89 5.03
CA ALA A 38 -9.89 5.58 6.28
C ALA A 38 -8.92 5.20 7.41
N ASN A 39 -7.89 4.41 7.10
CA ASN A 39 -6.86 4.05 8.06
C ASN A 39 -6.05 5.28 8.52
N LEU A 40 -5.69 6.18 7.60
CA LEU A 40 -4.95 7.40 7.93
C LEU A 40 -5.75 8.30 8.89
N SER A 41 -7.05 8.48 8.65
CA SER A 41 -7.91 9.26 9.57
C SER A 41 -7.98 8.64 10.97
N MET A 42 -7.97 7.31 11.09
CA MET A 42 -7.97 6.65 12.40
C MET A 42 -6.63 6.78 13.13
N VAL A 43 -5.51 6.74 12.40
CA VAL A 43 -4.18 6.96 12.98
C VAL A 43 -4.06 8.39 13.49
N GLN A 44 -4.47 9.38 12.68
CA GLN A 44 -4.48 10.79 13.09
C GLN A 44 -5.34 11.01 14.34
N ALA A 45 -6.56 10.47 14.39
CA ALA A 45 -7.42 10.58 15.57
C ALA A 45 -6.82 9.96 16.84
N ARG A 46 -6.04 8.87 16.71
CA ARG A 46 -5.31 8.26 17.83
C ARG A 46 -4.12 9.12 18.27
N GLU A 47 -3.37 9.69 17.33
CA GLU A 47 -2.25 10.58 17.62
C GLU A 47 -2.72 11.88 18.29
N ASP A 48 -3.83 12.47 17.83
CA ASP A 48 -4.42 13.67 18.43
C ASP A 48 -4.98 13.38 19.84
N ALA A 49 -5.60 12.21 20.07
CA ALA A 49 -6.02 11.80 21.40
C ALA A 49 -4.84 11.69 22.37
N TYR A 50 -3.73 11.08 21.94
CA TYR A 50 -2.50 11.00 22.74
C TYR A 50 -1.88 12.38 22.99
N ARG A 51 -1.83 13.24 21.97
CA ARG A 51 -1.25 14.59 22.11
C ARG A 51 -2.03 15.45 23.10
N ASN A 52 -3.36 15.36 23.10
CA ASN A 52 -4.22 16.08 24.05
C ASN A 52 -4.01 15.64 25.51
N GLU A 53 -3.72 14.36 25.77
CA GLU A 53 -3.39 13.88 27.13
C GLU A 53 -2.03 14.42 27.62
N VAL A 54 -1.06 14.57 26.72
CA VAL A 54 0.27 15.12 27.04
C VAL A 54 0.21 16.64 27.27
N GLU A 55 -0.51 17.40 26.44
CA GLU A 55 -0.64 18.85 26.62
C GLU A 55 -1.44 19.24 27.87
N GLN A 56 -2.39 18.39 28.30
CA GLN A 56 -3.10 18.58 29.57
C GLN A 56 -2.22 18.36 30.81
N SER A 57 -1.14 17.59 30.69
CA SER A 57 -0.20 17.35 31.78
C SER A 57 0.90 18.42 31.89
N GLU A 58 1.28 19.09 30.80
CA GLU A 58 2.25 20.20 30.83
C GLU A 58 1.64 21.55 31.25
N ASN A 59 0.38 21.83 30.92
CA ASN A 59 -0.28 23.07 31.35
C ASN A 59 -0.69 23.06 32.84
N GLY A 60 -0.39 21.99 33.56
CA GLY A 60 -0.66 21.79 34.98
C GLY A 60 0.55 22.05 35.87
N ILE A 61 1.13 23.26 35.88
CA ILE A 61 1.88 23.72 37.08
C ILE A 61 0.84 24.00 38.18
N ARG A 62 0.39 22.96 38.86
CA ARG A 62 -0.34 23.06 40.14
C ARG A 62 0.29 22.08 41.13
N THR A 63 0.59 22.63 42.30
CA THR A 63 1.26 22.03 43.46
C THR A 63 0.94 20.56 43.67
N ALA A 64 1.99 19.75 43.84
CA ALA A 64 1.95 18.30 43.97
C ALA A 64 0.93 17.82 45.03
N ASN A 65 -0.04 17.02 44.60
CA ASN A 65 -0.69 16.04 45.47
C ASN A 65 -0.49 14.66 44.85
N ILE A 66 0.55 13.97 45.31
CA ILE A 66 0.91 12.63 44.85
C ILE A 66 -0.15 11.66 45.37
N ARG A 67 -1.05 11.23 44.49
CA ARG A 67 -1.80 9.98 44.68
C ARG A 67 -1.21 8.93 43.74
N PRO A 68 -0.36 8.02 44.23
CA PRO A 68 0.08 6.90 43.43
C PRO A 68 -0.95 5.78 43.61
N LEU A 69 -1.83 5.56 42.63
CA LEU A 69 -2.43 4.24 42.46
C LEU A 69 -2.86 3.96 41.03
N ARG A 70 -1.95 3.27 40.36
CA ARG A 70 -2.15 2.27 39.31
C ARG A 70 -3.45 1.47 39.53
N SER A 71 -4.54 1.85 38.86
CA SER A 71 -5.59 0.91 38.45
C SER A 71 -5.92 1.22 36.99
N GLN A 72 -5.37 0.46 36.03
CA GLN A 72 -6.08 -0.71 35.50
C GLN A 72 -7.54 -0.38 35.12
N SER A 73 -7.79 0.73 34.42
CA SER A 73 -8.81 0.74 33.39
C SER A 73 -8.07 0.39 32.11
N SER A 74 -8.10 -0.90 31.81
CA SER A 74 -7.75 -1.50 30.54
C SER A 74 -7.90 -0.49 29.41
N LEU A 75 -6.82 -0.35 28.64
CA LEU A 75 -6.75 0.23 27.32
C LEU A 75 -7.87 -0.36 26.44
N LEU A 76 -9.11 0.07 26.64
CA LEU A 76 -10.16 0.04 25.66
C LEU A 76 -9.79 1.12 24.65
N LEU A 77 -8.62 0.93 24.00
CA LEU A 77 -8.52 1.22 22.60
C LEU A 77 -9.83 0.66 22.02
N PRO A 78 -10.72 1.51 21.48
CA PRO A 78 -11.84 0.99 20.72
C PRO A 78 -11.21 -0.03 19.78
N ASN A 79 -11.64 -1.29 19.88
CA ASN A 79 -11.21 -2.32 18.94
C ASN A 79 -11.22 -1.64 17.59
N PRO A 80 -10.06 -1.46 16.91
CA PRO A 80 -10.05 -0.74 15.64
C PRO A 80 -11.16 -1.39 14.84
N PRO A 81 -12.19 -0.64 14.42
CA PRO A 81 -13.27 -1.24 13.66
C PRO A 81 -12.59 -2.02 12.56
N SER A 82 -12.88 -3.33 12.53
CA SER A 82 -12.26 -4.24 11.58
C SER A 82 -12.31 -3.55 10.23
N PRO A 83 -11.17 -3.45 9.50
CA PRO A 83 -11.14 -2.66 8.28
C PRO A 83 -12.26 -3.20 7.39
N MET A 84 -13.26 -2.36 7.17
CA MET A 84 -14.58 -2.77 6.64
C MET A 84 -14.51 -3.39 5.25
N ILE A 85 -13.33 -3.35 4.63
CA ILE A 85 -13.02 -3.85 3.31
C ILE A 85 -11.70 -4.63 3.43
N GLU A 86 -11.69 -5.89 2.98
CA GLU A 86 -10.47 -6.71 2.90
C GLU A 86 -9.59 -6.30 1.70
N LYS A 87 -8.34 -6.73 1.68
CA LYS A 87 -7.42 -6.41 0.59
C LYS A 87 -7.81 -7.18 -0.68
N SER A 88 -8.16 -6.47 -1.75
CA SER A 88 -8.37 -7.06 -3.07
C SER A 88 -7.05 -7.26 -3.80
N ASN A 89 -6.52 -8.49 -3.82
CA ASN A 89 -5.41 -8.85 -4.69
C ASN A 89 -5.94 -9.12 -6.10
N VAL A 90 -5.27 -8.58 -7.13
CA VAL A 90 -5.64 -8.78 -8.54
C VAL A 90 -4.63 -9.73 -9.18
N LEU A 91 -5.11 -10.82 -9.77
CA LEU A 91 -4.32 -11.71 -10.62
C LEU A 91 -4.72 -11.49 -12.08
N VAL A 92 -3.77 -11.10 -12.93
CA VAL A 92 -4.01 -10.88 -14.35
C VAL A 92 -3.47 -12.07 -15.14
N ILE A 93 -4.34 -12.81 -15.81
CA ILE A 93 -4.01 -13.99 -16.61
C ILE A 93 -4.11 -13.64 -18.10
N GLY A 94 -3.18 -14.15 -18.92
CA GLY A 94 -3.24 -13.99 -20.38
C GLY A 94 -1.95 -14.38 -21.09
N PRO A 95 -1.96 -14.52 -22.43
CA PRO A 95 -0.80 -14.94 -23.22
C PRO A 95 0.35 -13.94 -23.17
N THR A 96 1.58 -14.39 -23.41
CA THR A 96 2.76 -13.51 -23.46
C THR A 96 2.57 -12.41 -24.52
N GLY A 97 3.02 -11.19 -24.24
CA GLY A 97 2.88 -10.05 -25.16
C GLY A 97 1.52 -9.32 -25.12
N SER A 98 0.53 -9.81 -24.36
CA SER A 98 -0.81 -9.16 -24.26
C SER A 98 -0.86 -7.85 -23.47
N GLY A 99 0.29 -7.31 -23.05
CA GLY A 99 0.35 -6.02 -22.33
C GLY A 99 0.04 -6.06 -20.83
N LYS A 100 0.00 -7.22 -20.16
CA LYS A 100 -0.28 -7.31 -18.69
C LYS A 100 0.70 -6.48 -17.84
N THR A 101 1.99 -6.58 -18.12
CA THR A 101 3.03 -5.80 -17.42
C THR A 101 2.95 -4.32 -17.78
N LEU A 102 2.61 -4.01 -19.04
CA LEU A 102 2.40 -2.63 -19.49
C LEU A 102 1.21 -2.00 -18.77
N LEU A 103 0.12 -2.75 -18.60
CA LEU A 103 -1.07 -2.36 -17.86
C LEU A 103 -0.74 -1.98 -16.41
N ALA A 104 0.01 -2.82 -15.68
CA ALA A 104 0.43 -2.50 -14.32
C ALA A 104 1.37 -1.27 -14.27
N ARG A 105 2.35 -1.19 -15.18
CA ARG A 105 3.30 -0.07 -15.24
C ARG A 105 2.63 1.25 -15.59
N THR A 106 1.69 1.26 -16.52
CA THR A 106 0.93 2.44 -16.91
C THR A 106 0.03 2.90 -15.77
N LEU A 107 -0.66 1.97 -15.10
CA LEU A 107 -1.51 2.28 -13.96
C LEU A 107 -0.73 2.99 -12.85
N ALA A 108 0.48 2.51 -12.55
CA ALA A 108 1.36 3.14 -11.57
C ALA A 108 1.75 4.57 -11.95
N LYS A 109 2.08 4.80 -13.24
CA LYS A 109 2.43 6.14 -13.75
C LYS A 109 1.27 7.12 -13.67
N VAL A 110 0.05 6.67 -13.99
CA VAL A 110 -1.16 7.52 -13.96
C VAL A 110 -1.51 7.93 -12.53
N LEU A 111 -1.28 7.05 -11.57
CA LEU A 111 -1.60 7.28 -10.16
C LEU A 111 -0.46 7.92 -9.36
N ASP A 112 0.70 8.14 -9.98
CA ASP A 112 1.92 8.61 -9.35
C ASP A 112 2.26 7.86 -8.05
N VAL A 113 2.19 6.53 -8.11
CA VAL A 113 2.46 5.65 -6.97
C VAL A 113 3.78 4.90 -7.14
N PRO A 114 4.50 4.64 -6.03
CA PRO A 114 5.66 3.76 -6.06
C PRO A 114 5.25 2.37 -6.54
N PHE A 115 5.95 1.85 -7.56
CA PHE A 115 5.65 0.57 -8.19
C PHE A 115 6.87 -0.34 -8.23
N SER A 116 6.73 -1.51 -7.62
CA SER A 116 7.75 -2.57 -7.61
C SER A 116 7.36 -3.72 -8.54
N VAL A 117 8.29 -4.20 -9.36
CA VAL A 117 8.15 -5.41 -10.16
C VAL A 117 9.07 -6.48 -9.58
N SER A 118 8.53 -7.66 -9.33
CA SER A 118 9.27 -8.81 -8.80
C SER A 118 8.92 -10.06 -9.59
N ASP A 119 9.93 -10.85 -9.96
CA ASP A 119 9.73 -12.14 -10.63
C ASP A 119 9.49 -13.23 -9.58
N ALA A 120 8.39 -13.98 -9.70
CA ALA A 120 7.99 -15.00 -8.73
C ALA A 120 8.98 -16.18 -8.66
N THR A 121 9.67 -16.48 -9.77
CA THR A 121 10.64 -17.58 -9.87
C THR A 121 11.83 -17.40 -8.91
N SER A 122 12.24 -16.15 -8.65
CA SER A 122 13.34 -15.87 -7.72
C SER A 122 12.99 -16.12 -6.26
N PHE A 123 11.70 -16.21 -5.92
CA PHE A 123 11.24 -16.33 -4.53
C PHE A 123 11.08 -17.79 -4.08
N THR A 124 10.90 -18.73 -5.02
CA THR A 124 10.65 -20.14 -4.73
C THR A 124 11.86 -21.05 -4.96
N GLN A 125 12.98 -20.51 -5.46
CA GLN A 125 14.24 -21.26 -5.52
C GLN A 125 14.71 -21.52 -4.08
N ALA A 126 14.39 -22.71 -3.57
CA ALA A 126 14.77 -23.18 -2.25
C ALA A 126 16.30 -23.01 -2.07
N GLY A 127 16.70 -21.99 -1.31
CA GLY A 127 18.10 -21.64 -1.12
C GLY A 127 18.36 -20.20 -0.68
N CYS A 128 17.46 -19.24 -0.92
CA CYS A 128 17.63 -17.87 -0.43
C CYS A 128 17.00 -17.66 0.96
N GLN A 129 17.48 -18.38 1.97
CA GLN A 129 17.37 -17.88 3.34
C GLN A 129 18.36 -16.72 3.50
N SER A 130 17.91 -15.61 4.11
CA SER A 130 18.73 -14.54 4.71
C SER A 130 19.28 -13.35 3.88
N LEU A 131 18.86 -13.11 2.64
CA LEU A 131 19.16 -11.82 1.98
C LEU A 131 17.89 -10.98 1.74
N SER A 132 17.61 -10.18 2.76
CA SER A 132 17.17 -8.80 2.60
C SER A 132 15.68 -8.54 2.28
N LEU A 133 14.87 -8.39 3.33
CA LEU A 133 13.77 -7.40 3.37
C LEU A 133 14.30 -5.94 3.39
N ARG A 134 15.47 -5.71 2.81
CA ARG A 134 16.08 -4.41 2.57
C ARG A 134 16.64 -4.47 1.15
N VAL A 135 15.78 -4.76 0.19
CA VAL A 135 16.11 -4.54 -1.22
C VAL A 135 16.12 -3.02 -1.37
N PRO A 136 17.28 -2.35 -1.55
CA PRO A 136 17.24 -0.98 -2.01
C PRO A 136 16.49 -1.00 -3.34
N ILE A 137 15.54 -0.08 -3.46
CA ILE A 137 14.78 0.18 -4.67
C ILE A 137 15.77 0.79 -5.67
N ASP A 138 16.66 -0.03 -6.22
CA ASP A 138 17.70 0.43 -7.13
C ASP A 138 17.22 0.25 -8.56
N PHE A 139 16.67 1.36 -9.06
CA PHE A 139 16.15 1.53 -10.40
C PHE A 139 17.32 1.78 -11.37
N SER A 140 18.14 0.78 -11.68
CA SER A 140 19.02 0.91 -12.84
C SER A 140 19.54 -0.40 -13.45
N LYS A 141 19.11 -0.60 -14.70
CA LYS A 141 19.85 -1.25 -15.80
C LYS A 141 20.57 -2.56 -15.46
N LYS A 142 19.81 -3.66 -15.29
CA LYS A 142 20.38 -4.99 -15.53
C LYS A 142 20.37 -5.28 -17.03
N LEU A 143 21.41 -4.79 -17.68
CA LEU A 143 21.77 -5.08 -19.06
C LEU A 143 21.81 -6.61 -19.23
N CYS A 144 20.88 -7.14 -20.03
CA CYS A 144 20.90 -8.51 -20.51
C CYS A 144 22.15 -8.70 -21.40
N ARG A 145 23.28 -9.07 -20.79
CA ARG A 145 24.46 -9.53 -21.54
C ARG A 145 24.32 -11.03 -21.77
N ARG A 146 23.62 -11.35 -22.86
CA ARG A 146 23.56 -12.67 -23.50
C ARG A 146 24.98 -13.01 -23.99
N ARG A 147 25.75 -13.78 -23.22
CA ARG A 147 26.99 -14.42 -23.70
C ARG A 147 26.61 -15.40 -24.81
N ARG A 148 26.80 -15.00 -26.07
CA ARG A 148 27.00 -15.92 -27.19
C ARG A 148 28.45 -16.40 -27.12
N GLY A 149 28.65 -17.70 -27.29
CA GLY A 149 29.96 -18.33 -27.26
C GLY A 149 30.83 -18.00 -28.47
N ARG A 150 32.13 -18.20 -28.28
CA ARG A 150 33.01 -19.05 -29.07
C ARG A 150 34.10 -19.56 -28.14
#